data_AF-A0A7C5GND2-F1
#
_entry.id   AF-A0A7C5GND2-F1
#
_cell.length_a   1.000
_cell.length_b   1.000
_cell.length_c   1.000
_cell.angle_alpha   90.00
_cell.angle_beta   90.00
_cell.angle_gamma   90.00
#
_symmetry.space_group_name_H-M   'P 1'
#
loop_
_entity.id
_entity.type
_entity.pdbx_description
1 polymer ?
#
loop_
_entity_poly.entity_id
_entity_poly.type
_entity_poly.pdbx_seq_one_letter_code
_entity_poly.pdbx_strand_id
1 'polypeptide(L)'
;MKKRFEIVDAEILAGRLWRAKEILCGMMAGKSYDVELFEKMGMLLLLMGDDLEAGKYLFLSGVRKKETRAAVELFLSKANKRDFIDFWSCMPARAKYGTGAKLPLPVIQELNELGFEKAAIMKVFAEFERHRIQRKEIAKAEHMEPDLKERIIIRLIIGLAVILIIGFLYQALVGLGALWAILAG
;
A
#
# COMPACT_ATOMS: atom_id res chain seq x y z
N MET A 1 10.59 28.10 8.28
CA MET A 1 10.92 26.68 8.52
C MET A 1 9.67 25.85 8.30
N LYS A 2 9.80 24.65 7.71
CA LYS A 2 8.66 23.89 7.18
C LYS A 2 7.72 23.40 8.28
N LYS A 3 6.51 23.97 8.33
CA LYS A 3 5.36 23.54 9.15
C LYS A 3 5.06 22.03 9.11
N ARG A 4 5.56 21.32 8.10
CA ARG A 4 5.26 19.92 7.82
C ARG A 4 5.60 18.95 8.96
N PHE A 5 6.72 19.16 9.65
CA PHE A 5 7.20 18.23 10.67
C PHE A 5 7.04 18.76 12.10
N GLU A 6 6.28 19.84 12.32
CA GLU A 6 6.15 20.48 13.64
C GLU A 6 5.68 19.51 14.72
N ILE A 7 4.70 18.65 14.39
CA ILE A 7 4.19 17.65 15.35
C ILE A 7 5.29 16.63 15.66
N VAL A 8 6.05 16.18 14.65
CA VAL A 8 7.15 15.22 14.84
C VAL A 8 8.26 15.85 15.70
N ASP A 9 8.59 17.11 15.43
CA ASP A 9 9.62 17.86 16.17
C ASP A 9 9.21 18.08 17.63
N ALA A 10 7.94 18.39 17.89
CA ALA A 10 7.41 18.51 19.24
C ALA A 10 7.52 17.19 20.02
N GLU A 11 7.23 16.05 19.39
CA GLU A 11 7.37 14.73 20.01
C GLU A 11 8.84 14.36 20.28
N ILE A 12 9.75 14.72 19.37
CA ILE A 12 11.20 14.53 19.57
C ILE A 12 11.70 15.37 20.76
N LEU A 13 11.33 16.65 20.81
CA LEU A 13 11.72 17.56 21.90
C LEU A 13 11.19 17.10 23.26
N ALA A 14 10.02 16.45 23.27
CA ALA A 14 9.45 15.88 24.47
C ALA A 14 10.00 14.49 24.84
N GLY A 15 11.01 13.98 24.13
CA GLY A 15 11.63 12.67 24.36
C GLY A 15 10.76 11.48 23.92
N ARG A 16 9.63 11.71 23.26
CA ARG A 16 8.68 10.67 22.82
C ARG A 16 9.04 10.14 21.43
N LEU A 17 10.27 9.60 21.29
CA LEU A 17 10.82 9.17 20.00
C LEU A 17 9.96 8.11 19.29
N TRP A 18 9.40 7.16 20.04
CA TRP A 18 8.47 6.17 19.50
C TRP A 18 7.22 6.80 18.89
N ARG A 19 6.65 7.82 19.54
CA ARG A 19 5.48 8.53 19.02
C ARG A 19 5.81 9.32 17.77
N ALA A 20 6.96 9.99 17.74
CA ALA A 20 7.48 10.64 16.54
C ALA A 20 7.62 9.65 15.37
N LYS A 21 8.10 8.42 15.63
CA LYS A 21 8.25 7.35 14.64
C LYS A 21 6.91 6.91 14.08
N GLU A 22 5.90 6.70 14.92
CA GLU A 22 4.54 6.37 14.49
C GLU A 22 3.96 7.43 13.55
N ILE A 23 4.11 8.71 13.91
CA ILE A 23 3.61 9.82 13.10
C ILE A 23 4.29 9.83 11.74
N LEU A 24 5.62 9.69 11.68
CA LEU A 24 6.35 9.61 10.41
C LEU A 24 5.96 8.37 9.59
N CYS A 25 5.76 7.22 10.22
CA CYS A 25 5.25 6.02 9.55
C CYS A 25 3.87 6.27 8.93
N GLY A 26 2.99 6.99 9.62
CA GLY A 26 1.69 7.44 9.11
C GLY A 26 1.84 8.40 7.93
N MET A 27 2.76 9.36 8.00
CA MET A 27 3.03 10.30 6.89
C MET A 27 3.60 9.59 5.64
N MET A 28 4.42 8.56 5.83
CA MET A 28 4.95 7.72 4.74
C MET A 28 3.93 6.75 4.15
N ALA A 29 2.69 6.70 4.66
CA ALA A 29 1.62 5.93 4.04
C ALA A 29 1.18 6.52 2.68
N GLY A 30 1.61 7.75 2.36
CA GLY A 30 1.41 8.38 1.06
C GLY A 30 2.00 7.57 -0.11
N LYS A 31 1.48 7.81 -1.32
CA LYS A 31 1.83 7.03 -2.52
C LYS A 31 3.14 7.47 -3.19
N SER A 32 3.69 8.63 -2.86
CA SER A 32 4.85 9.21 -3.52
C SER A 32 6.14 9.01 -2.74
N TYR A 33 7.25 8.83 -3.46
CA TYR A 33 8.58 8.89 -2.90
C TYR A 33 8.89 10.30 -2.40
N ASP A 34 9.26 10.45 -1.13
CA ASP A 34 9.45 11.75 -0.50
C ASP A 34 10.77 11.80 0.26
N VAL A 35 11.72 12.51 -0.35
CA VAL A 35 13.11 12.64 0.13
C VAL A 35 13.17 13.17 1.55
N GLU A 36 12.33 14.16 1.89
CA GLU A 36 12.33 14.79 3.20
C GLU A 36 11.78 13.87 4.28
N LEU A 37 10.80 13.03 3.95
CA LEU A 37 10.29 12.00 4.87
C LEU A 37 11.34 10.92 5.14
N PHE A 38 12.05 10.46 4.10
CA PHE A 38 13.14 9.50 4.28
C PHE A 38 14.28 10.10 5.11
N GLU A 39 14.68 11.34 4.85
CA GLU A 39 15.70 12.04 5.65
C GLU A 39 15.24 12.15 7.12
N LYS A 40 14.01 12.61 7.36
CA LYS A 40 13.48 12.84 8.71
C LYS A 40 13.38 11.54 9.51
N MET A 41 12.92 10.46 8.88
CA MET A 41 12.87 9.13 9.50
C MET A 41 14.29 8.61 9.82
N GLY A 42 15.23 8.77 8.88
CA GLY A 42 16.63 8.40 9.10
C GLY A 42 17.26 9.12 10.28
N MET A 43 17.05 10.44 10.39
CA MET A 43 17.53 11.24 11.52
C MET A 43 16.88 10.82 12.85
N LEU A 44 15.59 10.50 12.85
CA LEU A 44 14.91 10.00 14.05
C LEU A 44 15.48 8.65 14.49
N LEU A 45 15.77 7.74 13.55
CA LEU A 45 16.34 6.44 13.86
C LEU A 45 17.76 6.55 14.45
N LEU A 46 18.57 7.51 13.98
CA LEU A 46 19.85 7.85 14.61
C LEU A 46 19.66 8.30 16.08
N LEU A 47 18.69 9.18 16.34
CA LEU A 47 18.34 9.61 17.70
C LEU A 47 17.91 8.44 18.60
N MET A 48 17.32 7.39 18.01
CA MET A 48 16.92 6.17 18.70
C MET A 48 18.07 5.14 18.85
N GLY A 49 19.25 5.39 18.28
CA GLY A 49 20.39 4.47 18.28
C GLY A 49 20.28 3.31 17.29
N ASP A 50 19.36 3.37 16.32
CA ASP A 50 19.19 2.35 15.28
C ASP A 50 19.94 2.74 14.01
N ASP A 51 21.28 2.70 14.08
CA ASP A 51 22.16 3.21 13.02
C ASP A 51 22.01 2.42 11.71
N LEU A 52 21.78 1.11 11.80
CA LEU A 52 21.66 0.26 10.62
C LEU A 52 20.37 0.56 9.84
N GLU A 53 19.24 0.66 10.54
CA GLU A 53 17.97 1.02 9.91
C GLU A 53 18.00 2.48 9.45
N ALA A 54 18.56 3.39 10.25
CA ALA A 54 18.78 4.79 9.87
C ALA A 54 19.54 4.90 8.55
N GLY A 55 20.61 4.11 8.40
CA GLY A 55 21.42 4.06 7.18
C GLY A 55 20.62 3.77 5.92
N LYS A 56 19.58 2.92 5.99
CA LYS A 56 18.70 2.64 4.84
C LYS A 56 17.88 3.86 4.43
N TYR A 57 17.23 4.51 5.40
CA TYR A 57 16.40 5.69 5.15
C TYR A 57 17.25 6.89 4.69
N LEU A 58 18.42 7.08 5.30
CA LEU A 58 19.38 8.12 4.93
C LEU A 58 19.97 7.86 3.55
N PHE A 59 20.30 6.61 3.23
CA PHE A 59 20.74 6.22 1.89
C PHE A 59 19.71 6.67 0.85
N LEU A 60 18.44 6.26 1.04
CA LEU A 60 17.31 6.59 0.17
C LEU A 60 17.03 8.10 0.07
N SER A 61 17.21 8.87 1.14
CA SER A 61 17.06 10.32 1.04
C SER A 61 18.06 10.97 0.06
N GLY A 62 19.20 10.33 -0.21
CA GLY A 62 20.29 10.92 -0.99
C GLY A 62 21.01 12.07 -0.29
N VAL A 63 20.66 12.38 0.97
CA VAL A 63 21.30 13.43 1.76
C VAL A 63 22.58 12.88 2.38
N ARG A 64 23.71 13.57 2.14
CA ARG A 64 25.03 13.19 2.67
C ARG A 64 25.57 14.29 3.57
N LYS A 65 25.02 14.35 4.78
CA LYS A 65 25.54 15.20 5.86
C LYS A 65 26.62 14.45 6.64
N LYS A 66 27.49 15.19 7.33
CA LYS A 66 28.60 14.60 8.10
C LYS A 66 28.08 13.66 9.19
N GLU A 67 26.98 14.03 9.82
CA GLU A 67 26.34 13.30 10.92
C GLU A 67 25.65 12.02 10.45
N THR A 68 25.22 11.96 9.19
CA THR A 68 24.48 10.81 8.63
C THR A 68 25.39 9.78 7.96
N ARG A 69 26.63 10.18 7.65
CA ARG A 69 27.55 9.40 6.83
C ARG A 69 27.87 8.03 7.43
N ALA A 70 28.17 7.98 8.73
CA ALA A 70 28.55 6.75 9.41
C ALA A 70 27.45 5.67 9.34
N ALA A 71 26.18 6.05 9.50
CA ALA A 71 25.06 5.11 9.40
C ALA A 71 24.85 4.60 7.97
N VAL A 72 25.00 5.46 6.95
CA VAL A 72 24.92 5.05 5.55
C VAL A 72 26.05 4.07 5.22
N GLU A 73 27.29 4.38 5.62
CA GLU A 73 28.44 3.49 5.43
C GLU A 73 28.26 2.15 6.16
N LEU A 74 27.75 2.17 7.39
CA LEU A 74 27.42 0.97 8.15
C LEU A 74 26.40 0.10 7.40
N PHE A 75 25.32 0.70 6.90
CA PHE A 75 24.33 -0.02 6.08
C PHE A 75 24.99 -0.61 4.82
N LEU A 76 25.72 0.20 4.05
CA LEU A 76 26.36 -0.24 2.81
C LEU A 76 27.44 -1.30 3.06
N SER A 77 28.09 -1.33 4.22
CA SER A 77 29.06 -2.38 4.57
C SER A 77 28.40 -3.74 4.81
N LYS A 78 27.16 -3.75 5.29
CA LYS A 78 26.39 -4.97 5.59
C LYS A 78 25.48 -5.42 4.46
N ALA A 79 25.16 -4.52 3.53
CA ALA A 79 24.29 -4.83 2.40
C ALA A 79 24.97 -5.80 1.42
N ASN A 80 24.20 -6.78 0.93
CA ASN A 80 24.65 -7.63 -0.17
C ASN A 80 24.67 -6.81 -1.47
N LYS A 81 25.83 -6.72 -2.13
CA LYS A 81 26.03 -5.95 -3.37
C LYS A 81 26.17 -6.82 -4.61
N ARG A 82 26.01 -8.15 -4.47
CA ARG A 82 26.19 -9.10 -5.58
C ARG A 82 25.10 -8.96 -6.65
N ASP A 83 23.87 -8.71 -6.22
CA ASP A 83 22.73 -8.52 -7.10
C ASP A 83 21.86 -7.35 -6.61
N PHE A 84 21.28 -6.63 -7.56
CA PHE A 84 20.44 -5.47 -7.26
C PHE A 84 19.12 -5.89 -6.60
N ILE A 85 18.55 -7.05 -6.95
CA ILE A 85 17.30 -7.53 -6.34
C ILE A 85 17.53 -7.81 -4.86
N ASP A 86 18.60 -8.54 -4.53
CA ASP A 86 18.98 -8.83 -3.15
C ASP A 86 19.24 -7.54 -2.35
N PHE A 87 20.02 -6.61 -2.92
CA PHE A 87 20.28 -5.31 -2.30
C PHE A 87 18.98 -4.54 -2.04
N TRP A 88 18.13 -4.45 -3.06
CA TRP A 88 16.88 -3.70 -3.01
C TRP A 88 15.85 -4.36 -2.09
N SER A 89 15.91 -5.68 -1.89
CA SER A 89 15.01 -6.42 -1.00
C SER A 89 15.11 -5.93 0.46
N CYS A 90 16.31 -5.50 0.88
CA CYS A 90 16.58 -4.97 2.21
C CYS A 90 16.01 -3.56 2.46
N MET A 91 15.56 -2.88 1.39
CA MET A 91 14.98 -1.54 1.50
C MET A 91 13.62 -1.57 2.20
N PRO A 92 13.26 -0.50 2.93
CA PRO A 92 11.93 -0.33 3.49
C PRO A 92 10.85 -0.55 2.44
N ALA A 93 9.78 -1.27 2.80
CA ALA A 93 8.67 -1.59 1.88
C ALA A 93 8.11 -0.35 1.17
N ARG A 94 8.09 0.80 1.86
CA ARG A 94 7.61 2.07 1.31
C ARG A 94 8.48 2.60 0.17
N ALA A 95 9.79 2.36 0.20
CA ALA A 95 10.69 2.71 -0.89
C ALA A 95 10.53 1.76 -2.10
N LYS A 96 10.27 0.47 -1.84
CA LYS A 96 10.07 -0.55 -2.88
C LYS A 96 8.79 -0.35 -3.68
N TYR A 97 7.71 0.05 -3.01
CA TYR A 97 6.36 0.12 -3.61
C TYR A 97 5.82 1.54 -3.82
N GLY A 98 6.64 2.57 -3.60
CA GLY A 98 6.27 3.96 -3.91
C GLY A 98 5.91 4.10 -5.39
N THR A 99 4.79 4.75 -5.69
CA THR A 99 4.31 4.95 -7.07
C THR A 99 5.35 5.74 -7.86
N GLY A 100 5.90 5.13 -8.91
CA GLY A 100 6.88 5.78 -9.77
C GLY A 100 8.07 6.32 -9.00
N ALA A 101 8.68 5.49 -8.15
CA ALA A 101 9.86 5.83 -7.34
C ALA A 101 10.96 6.46 -8.21
N LYS A 102 10.86 7.77 -8.42
CA LYS A 102 11.91 8.61 -8.96
C LYS A 102 12.90 8.75 -7.83
N LEU A 103 13.83 7.79 -7.79
CA LEU A 103 14.96 7.92 -6.89
C LEU A 103 15.62 9.27 -7.13
N PRO A 104 16.02 9.98 -6.06
CA PRO A 104 16.75 11.22 -6.22
C PRO A 104 18.08 10.91 -6.92
N LEU A 105 18.54 11.84 -7.76
CA LEU A 105 19.74 11.66 -8.57
C LEU A 105 20.97 11.18 -7.78
N PRO A 106 21.24 11.68 -6.55
CA PRO A 106 22.35 11.18 -5.73
C PRO A 106 22.27 9.69 -5.43
N VAL A 107 21.07 9.15 -5.19
CA VAL A 107 20.89 7.71 -4.94
C VAL A 107 21.19 6.90 -6.19
N ILE A 108 20.76 7.38 -7.35
CA ILE A 108 21.06 6.70 -8.62
C ILE A 108 22.57 6.68 -8.88
N GLN A 109 23.26 7.80 -8.61
CA GLN A 109 24.71 7.89 -8.74
C GLN A 109 25.40 6.89 -7.82
N GLU A 110 25.03 6.83 -6.54
CA GLU A 110 25.61 5.87 -5.60
C GLU A 110 25.31 4.41 -5.97
N LEU A 111 24.11 4.12 -6.47
CA LEU A 111 23.79 2.79 -6.99
C LEU A 111 24.71 2.40 -8.15
N ASN A 112 25.01 3.34 -9.05
CA ASN A 112 25.96 3.10 -10.14
C ASN A 112 27.39 2.92 -9.61
N GLU A 113 27.81 3.70 -8.60
CA GLU A 113 29.13 3.57 -7.95
C GLU A 113 29.29 2.24 -7.21
N LEU A 114 28.19 1.69 -6.68
CA LEU A 114 28.15 0.35 -6.10
C LEU A 114 28.22 -0.76 -7.16
N GLY A 115 28.25 -0.42 -8.45
CA GLY A 115 28.39 -1.37 -9.56
C GLY A 115 27.07 -1.91 -10.09
N PHE A 116 25.92 -1.35 -9.69
CA PHE A 116 24.63 -1.78 -10.23
C PHE A 116 24.41 -1.20 -11.62
N GLU A 117 24.22 -2.06 -12.61
CA GLU A 117 23.91 -1.62 -13.96
C GLU A 117 22.57 -0.90 -14.02
N LYS A 118 22.51 0.22 -14.75
CA LYS A 118 21.26 0.95 -15.02
C LYS A 118 20.15 0.02 -15.54
N ALA A 119 20.50 -0.97 -16.35
CA ALA A 119 19.53 -1.95 -16.87
C ALA A 119 18.91 -2.80 -15.76
N ALA A 120 19.70 -3.27 -14.79
CA ALA A 120 19.22 -4.03 -13.64
C ALA A 120 18.29 -3.19 -12.75
N ILE A 121 18.68 -1.93 -12.49
CA ILE A 121 17.88 -0.97 -11.73
C ILE A 121 16.52 -0.74 -12.42
N MET A 122 16.53 -0.48 -13.73
CA MET A 122 15.31 -0.23 -14.51
C MET A 122 14.41 -1.47 -14.61
N LYS A 123 14.99 -2.67 -14.73
CA LYS A 123 14.25 -3.93 -14.79
C LYS A 123 13.40 -4.15 -13.54
N VAL A 124 14.01 -3.95 -12.36
CA VAL A 124 13.34 -4.11 -11.07
C VAL A 124 12.23 -3.09 -10.89
N PHE A 125 12.48 -1.82 -11.24
CA PHE A 125 11.42 -0.80 -11.18
C PHE A 125 10.27 -1.08 -12.15
N ALA A 126 10.56 -1.56 -13.36
CA ALA A 126 9.54 -1.96 -14.32
C ALA A 126 8.70 -3.14 -13.80
N GLU A 127 9.32 -4.10 -13.11
CA GLU A 127 8.62 -5.23 -12.51
C GLU A 127 7.68 -4.82 -11.39
N PHE A 128 8.11 -3.93 -10.50
CA PHE A 128 7.22 -3.38 -9.46
C PHE A 128 6.06 -2.59 -10.05
N GLU A 129 6.29 -1.80 -11.10
CA GLU A 129 5.24 -1.04 -11.76
C GLU A 129 4.20 -1.97 -12.41
N ARG A 130 4.64 -3.07 -13.03
CA ARG A 130 3.73 -4.10 -13.57
C ARG A 130 2.85 -4.73 -12.51
N HIS A 131 3.44 -5.18 -11.39
CA HIS A 131 2.67 -5.75 -10.28
C HIS A 131 1.67 -4.76 -9.69
N ARG A 132 2.01 -3.46 -9.68
CA ARG A 132 1.10 -2.41 -9.22
C ARG A 132 -0.08 -2.23 -10.16
N ILE A 133 0.17 -2.15 -11.46
CA ILE A 133 -0.90 -2.03 -12.48
C ILE A 133 -1.83 -3.22 -12.36
N GLN A 134 -1.29 -4.44 -12.28
CA GLN A 134 -2.08 -5.66 -12.13
C GLN A 134 -2.93 -5.66 -10.85
N ARG A 135 -2.37 -5.25 -9.70
CA ARG A 135 -3.14 -5.13 -8.45
C ARG A 135 -4.25 -4.10 -8.53
N LYS A 136 -4.03 -2.99 -9.24
CA LYS A 136 -5.07 -1.97 -9.46
C LYS A 136 -6.18 -2.51 -10.36
N GLU A 137 -5.83 -3.26 -11.39
CA GLU A 137 -6.81 -3.90 -12.28
C GLU A 137 -7.63 -4.93 -11.54
N ILE A 138 -7.01 -5.78 -10.72
CA ILE A 138 -7.70 -6.74 -9.86
C ILE A 138 -8.62 -6.01 -8.87
N ALA A 139 -8.12 -5.00 -8.14
CA ALA A 139 -8.94 -4.24 -7.20
C ALA A 139 -10.11 -3.51 -7.90
N LYS A 140 -9.89 -3.02 -9.13
CA LYS A 140 -10.93 -2.40 -9.95
C LYS A 140 -11.95 -3.43 -10.43
N ALA A 141 -11.53 -4.65 -10.76
CA ALA A 141 -12.41 -5.75 -11.12
C ALA A 141 -13.23 -6.25 -9.90
N GLU A 142 -12.62 -6.32 -8.72
CA GLU A 142 -13.28 -6.69 -7.46
C GLU A 142 -14.30 -5.62 -7.00
N HIS A 143 -14.03 -4.34 -7.27
CA HIS A 143 -14.95 -3.23 -6.98
C HIS A 143 -15.89 -2.90 -8.15
N MET A 144 -15.85 -3.67 -9.23
CA MET A 144 -16.82 -3.52 -10.31
C MET A 144 -18.14 -4.10 -9.80
N GLU A 145 -19.01 -3.23 -9.27
CA GLU A 145 -20.39 -3.61 -8.98
C GLU A 145 -20.99 -4.32 -10.21
N PRO A 146 -21.78 -5.40 -10.04
CA PRO A 146 -22.44 -6.07 -11.15
C PRO A 146 -23.17 -5.02 -11.99
N ASP A 147 -22.94 -5.09 -13.30
CA ASP A 147 -23.41 -4.10 -14.27
C ASP A 147 -24.89 -3.80 -14.04
N LEU A 148 -25.33 -2.56 -14.27
CA LEU A 148 -26.72 -2.15 -13.99
C LEU A 148 -27.74 -3.10 -14.64
N LYS A 149 -27.37 -3.69 -15.79
CA LYS A 149 -28.12 -4.74 -16.49
C LYS A 149 -28.27 -6.02 -15.65
N GLU A 150 -27.22 -6.50 -15.01
CA GLU A 150 -27.28 -7.69 -14.14
C GLU A 150 -28.16 -7.44 -12.92
N ARG A 151 -28.09 -6.23 -12.32
CA ARG A 151 -28.98 -5.85 -11.21
C ARG A 151 -30.46 -5.85 -11.61
N ILE A 152 -30.77 -5.36 -12.81
CA ILE A 152 -32.13 -5.35 -13.34
C ILE A 152 -32.61 -6.80 -13.60
N ILE A 153 -31.78 -7.64 -14.21
CA ILE A 153 -32.12 -9.05 -14.48
C ILE A 153 -32.40 -9.80 -13.18
N ILE A 154 -31.52 -9.67 -12.17
CA ILE A 154 -31.70 -10.31 -10.86
C ILE A 154 -33.02 -9.86 -10.20
N ARG A 155 -33.34 -8.56 -10.24
CA ARG A 155 -34.60 -8.04 -9.68
C ARG A 155 -35.83 -8.56 -10.43
N LEU A 156 -35.76 -8.70 -11.75
CA LEU A 156 -36.85 -9.27 -12.54
C LEU A 156 -37.09 -10.75 -12.21
N ILE A 157 -36.02 -11.54 -12.08
CA ILE A 157 -36.10 -12.96 -11.72
C ILE A 157 -36.72 -13.13 -10.32
N ILE A 158 -36.25 -12.36 -9.33
CA ILE A 158 -36.80 -12.38 -7.98
C ILE A 158 -38.28 -11.96 -7.97
N GLY A 159 -38.61 -10.88 -8.68
CA GLY A 159 -40.00 -10.42 -8.81
C GLY A 159 -40.93 -11.47 -9.42
N LEU A 160 -40.48 -12.14 -10.49
CA LEU A 160 -41.23 -13.22 -11.13
C LEU A 160 -41.45 -14.40 -10.17
N ALA A 161 -40.42 -14.82 -9.45
CA ALA A 161 -40.52 -15.91 -8.48
C ALA A 161 -41.54 -15.61 -7.37
N VAL A 162 -41.57 -14.38 -6.86
CA VAL A 162 -42.53 -13.94 -5.84
C VAL A 162 -43.98 -14.02 -6.36
N ILE A 163 -44.22 -13.57 -7.59
CA ILE A 163 -45.56 -13.62 -8.22
C ILE A 163 -46.03 -15.08 -8.35
N LEU A 164 -45.15 -15.97 -8.78
CA LEU A 164 -45.46 -17.40 -8.91
C LEU A 164 -45.80 -18.04 -7.56
N ILE A 165 -45.04 -17.71 -6.50
CA ILE A 165 -45.30 -18.21 -5.14
C ILE A 165 -46.66 -17.71 -4.62
N ILE A 166 -46.97 -16.42 -4.79
CA ILE A 166 -48.26 -15.86 -4.35
C ILE A 166 -49.42 -16.52 -5.12
N GLY A 167 -49.27 -16.70 -6.44
CA GLY A 167 -50.27 -17.38 -7.26
C GLY A 167 -50.51 -18.83 -6.81
N PHE A 168 -49.44 -19.56 -6.49
CA PHE A 168 -49.53 -20.92 -5.96
C PHE A 168 -50.24 -20.98 -4.61
N LEU A 169 -49.90 -20.08 -3.68
CA LEU A 169 -50.54 -20.00 -2.37
C LEU A 169 -52.03 -19.66 -2.49
N TYR A 170 -52.40 -18.75 -3.39
CA TYR A 170 -53.80 -18.41 -3.65
C TYR A 170 -54.60 -19.61 -4.17
N GLN A 171 -54.05 -20.35 -5.14
CA GLN A 171 -54.67 -21.57 -5.66
C GLN A 171 -54.84 -22.65 -4.58
N ALA A 172 -53.83 -22.83 -3.72
CA ALA A 172 -53.91 -23.76 -2.60
C ALA A 172 -55.01 -23.38 -1.59
N LEU A 173 -55.14 -22.09 -1.26
CA LEU A 173 -56.18 -21.56 -0.37
C LEU A 173 -57.59 -21.76 -0.93
N VAL A 174 -57.80 -21.45 -2.22
CA VAL A 174 -59.08 -21.68 -2.89
C VAL A 174 -59.43 -23.17 -2.93
N GLY A 175 -58.45 -24.02 -3.24
CA GLY A 175 -58.63 -25.47 -3.24
C GLY A 175 -59.02 -26.02 -1.86
N LEU A 176 -58.36 -25.55 -0.79
CA LEU A 176 -58.71 -25.89 0.59
C LEU A 176 -60.14 -25.45 0.96
N GLY A 177 -60.54 -24.24 0.55
CA GLY A 177 -61.90 -23.73 0.78
C GLY A 177 -62.98 -24.57 0.09
N ALA A 178 -62.74 -24.97 -1.16
CA ALA A 178 -63.66 -25.85 -1.90
C ALA A 178 -63.77 -27.24 -1.24
N LEU A 179 -62.66 -27.78 -0.75
CA LEU A 179 -62.63 -29.09 -0.07
C LEU A 179 -63.38 -29.05 1.26
N TRP A 180 -63.27 -27.95 2.01
CA TRP A 180 -64.06 -27.70 3.22
C TRP A 180 -65.56 -27.59 2.93
N ALA A 181 -65.96 -26.91 1.84
CA ALA A 181 -67.36 -26.79 1.46
C ALA A 181 -67.99 -28.14 1.09
N ILE A 182 -67.23 -29.05 0.46
CA ILE A 182 -67.67 -30.41 0.14
C ILE A 182 -67.81 -31.27 1.41
N LEU A 183 -66.93 -31.10 2.40
CA LEU A 183 -66.99 -31.88 3.65
C LEU A 183 -68.06 -31.40 4.63
N ALA A 184 -68.55 -30.17 4.49
CA ALA A 184 -69.53 -29.56 5.40
C ALA A 184 -70.99 -29.62 4.90
N GLY A 185 -71.23 -30.05 3.66
CA GLY A 185 -72.56 -30.24 3.06
C GLY A 185 -72.94 -31.71 2.98
#